data_AF-A0A382U538-F1
#
_entry.id   AF-A0A382U538-F1
#
_cell.length_a   1.000
_cell.length_b   1.000
_cell.length_c   1.000
_cell.angle_alpha   90.00
_cell.angle_beta   90.00
_cell.angle_gamma   90.00
#
_symmetry.space_group_name_H-M   'P 1'
#
loop_
_entity.id
_entity.type
_entity.pdbx_description
1 polymer ?
#
loop_
_entity_poly.entity_id
_entity_poly.type
_entity_poly.pdbx_seq_one_letter_code
_entity_poly.pdbx_strand_id
1 'polypeptide(L)'
;KKEHLAVKGGDDSGWEEEPVHARDIRLSPNKKWALAVANNQLYLVAVPKLGGKAPIVNVNKPSVLVRKLTTVGADYFDWADNGQTITWAVGSTFYRLPFNSISFDSTVNALGEMILPELNPIETKISVTVKRSNPNGVIAFTGGKIITMNGSEIIDEGLIIVKNNRISYVGKLSDNKDLGSAHIVDVSRKIIVPGFVDTHAHWIERRVGLLDRQNWSFIANVSWGVTTGLDVQTGTNDQFVYQDLIDAGVIIGPRAFSTGPGIFNSNNFKSKNEAMALMKRYRNHYRTKNLKSYSV
;
A
#
# COMPACT_ATOMS: atom_id res chain seq x y z
N LYS A 1 -24.13 -4.47 -28.19
CA LYS A 1 -23.25 -4.58 -26.99
C LYS A 1 -22.07 -5.47 -27.41
N LYS A 2 -20.83 -4.98 -27.42
CA LYS A 2 -19.66 -5.86 -27.62
C LYS A 2 -19.47 -6.63 -26.31
N GLU A 3 -19.45 -7.94 -26.38
CA GLU A 3 -19.25 -8.78 -25.21
C GLU A 3 -17.75 -9.07 -25.08
N HIS A 4 -17.22 -8.98 -23.85
CA HIS A 4 -15.79 -9.06 -23.54
C HIS A 4 -15.53 -10.23 -22.60
N LEU A 5 -14.35 -10.86 -22.69
CA LEU A 5 -13.91 -11.94 -21.79
C LEU A 5 -14.11 -11.51 -20.33
N ALA A 6 -14.77 -12.36 -19.54
CA ALA A 6 -14.88 -12.20 -18.09
C ALA A 6 -14.09 -13.30 -17.39
N VAL A 7 -13.29 -12.91 -16.41
CA VAL A 7 -12.59 -13.84 -15.51
C VAL A 7 -13.14 -13.62 -14.11
N LYS A 8 -13.46 -14.69 -13.40
CA LYS A 8 -13.99 -14.66 -12.03
C LYS A 8 -13.20 -15.60 -11.11
N GLY A 9 -13.05 -15.23 -9.86
CA GLY A 9 -12.52 -16.02 -8.76
C GLY A 9 -13.62 -16.67 -7.92
N GLY A 10 -13.23 -17.43 -6.92
CA GLY A 10 -14.14 -18.03 -5.95
C GLY A 10 -14.61 -17.01 -4.93
N ASP A 11 -15.83 -17.17 -4.44
CA ASP A 11 -16.31 -16.48 -3.25
C ASP A 11 -16.62 -17.49 -2.13
N ASP A 12 -15.86 -17.44 -1.05
CA ASP A 12 -16.12 -18.19 0.19
C ASP A 12 -16.59 -17.22 1.30
N SER A 13 -16.82 -15.94 0.98
CA SER A 13 -17.14 -14.88 1.94
C SER A 13 -18.60 -14.91 2.40
N GLY A 14 -19.51 -15.41 1.55
CA GLY A 14 -20.96 -15.37 1.79
C GLY A 14 -21.58 -13.98 1.68
N TRP A 15 -20.83 -12.96 1.24
CA TRP A 15 -21.30 -11.58 1.10
C TRP A 15 -21.65 -11.20 -0.36
N GLU A 16 -21.14 -11.93 -1.36
CA GLU A 16 -21.53 -11.75 -2.75
C GLU A 16 -22.26 -13.02 -3.24
N GLU A 17 -23.44 -12.88 -3.84
CA GLU A 17 -24.16 -14.01 -4.45
C GLU A 17 -23.45 -14.54 -5.72
N GLU A 18 -22.40 -13.86 -6.20
CA GLU A 18 -21.67 -14.19 -7.41
C GLU A 18 -20.14 -14.28 -7.23
N PRO A 19 -19.45 -15.13 -8.00
CA PRO A 19 -17.99 -15.23 -7.98
C PRO A 19 -17.28 -13.91 -8.33
N VAL A 20 -16.25 -13.56 -7.55
CA VAL A 20 -15.55 -12.25 -7.58
C VAL A 20 -14.96 -11.97 -8.97
N HIS A 21 -15.35 -10.86 -9.60
CA HIS A 21 -14.77 -10.45 -10.87
C HIS A 21 -13.27 -10.15 -10.77
N ALA A 22 -12.52 -10.52 -11.82
CA ALA A 22 -11.13 -10.10 -11.93
C ALA A 22 -11.03 -8.57 -11.94
N ARG A 23 -10.11 -8.03 -11.15
CA ARG A 23 -9.88 -6.59 -11.01
C ARG A 23 -9.43 -5.95 -12.32
N ASP A 24 -8.63 -6.68 -13.10
CA ASP A 24 -8.11 -6.25 -14.39
C ASP A 24 -7.80 -7.48 -15.25
N ILE A 25 -7.88 -7.35 -16.57
CA ILE A 25 -7.62 -8.40 -17.57
C ILE A 25 -6.79 -7.81 -18.72
N ARG A 26 -5.63 -8.41 -19.01
CA ARG A 26 -4.72 -7.99 -20.08
C ARG A 26 -4.54 -9.12 -21.10
N LEU A 27 -5.07 -8.92 -22.31
CA LEU A 27 -4.88 -9.86 -23.41
C LEU A 27 -3.43 -9.84 -23.90
N SER A 28 -2.89 -11.02 -24.16
CA SER A 28 -1.64 -11.19 -24.91
C SER A 28 -1.78 -10.58 -26.32
N PRO A 29 -0.67 -10.16 -26.95
CA PRO A 29 -0.70 -9.59 -28.30
C PRO A 29 -1.37 -10.50 -29.35
N ASN A 30 -1.21 -11.82 -29.21
CA ASN A 30 -1.84 -12.81 -30.09
C ASN A 30 -3.28 -13.19 -29.70
N LYS A 31 -3.82 -12.62 -28.62
CA LYS A 31 -5.17 -12.82 -28.08
C LYS A 31 -5.53 -14.25 -27.69
N LYS A 32 -4.55 -15.17 -27.62
CA LYS A 32 -4.77 -16.56 -27.20
C LYS A 32 -4.74 -16.72 -25.68
N TRP A 33 -4.10 -15.78 -25.00
CA TRP A 33 -3.93 -15.77 -23.55
C TRP A 33 -4.36 -14.44 -22.93
N ALA A 34 -4.78 -14.49 -21.68
CA ALA A 34 -5.06 -13.33 -20.85
C ALA A 34 -4.35 -13.45 -19.51
N LEU A 35 -3.84 -12.34 -18.99
CA LEU A 35 -3.50 -12.19 -17.58
C LEU A 35 -4.70 -11.63 -16.85
N ALA A 36 -5.03 -12.16 -15.68
CA ALA A 36 -6.15 -11.68 -14.88
C ALA A 36 -5.81 -11.73 -13.39
N VAL A 37 -6.19 -10.70 -12.63
CA VAL A 37 -6.08 -10.70 -11.17
C VAL A 37 -7.43 -11.01 -10.54
N ALA A 38 -7.55 -12.18 -9.91
CA ALA A 38 -8.73 -12.62 -9.18
C ALA A 38 -8.30 -13.12 -7.79
N ASN A 39 -9.13 -12.92 -6.75
CA ASN A 39 -8.78 -13.25 -5.35
C ASN A 39 -7.36 -12.81 -4.94
N ASN A 40 -6.94 -11.62 -5.39
CA ASN A 40 -5.61 -11.04 -5.18
C ASN A 40 -4.42 -11.86 -5.72
N GLN A 41 -4.64 -12.83 -6.61
CA GLN A 41 -3.59 -13.59 -7.29
C GLN A 41 -3.63 -13.32 -8.78
N LEU A 42 -2.46 -13.32 -9.42
CA LEU A 42 -2.32 -13.20 -10.87
C LEU A 42 -2.45 -14.59 -11.51
N TYR A 43 -3.28 -14.69 -12.53
CA TYR A 43 -3.52 -15.90 -13.30
C TYR A 43 -3.20 -15.67 -14.77
N LEU A 44 -2.63 -16.70 -15.40
CA LEU A 44 -2.61 -16.87 -16.85
C LEU A 44 -3.81 -17.73 -17.25
N VAL A 45 -4.59 -17.25 -18.21
CA VAL A 45 -5.84 -17.88 -18.65
C VAL A 45 -5.83 -18.03 -20.16
N ALA A 46 -6.12 -19.23 -20.67
CA ALA A 46 -6.36 -19.44 -22.10
C ALA A 46 -7.67 -18.76 -22.50
N VAL A 47 -7.66 -17.99 -23.59
CA VAL A 47 -8.84 -17.30 -24.10
C VAL A 47 -9.64 -18.27 -24.97
N PRO A 48 -10.89 -18.60 -24.61
CA PRO A 48 -11.71 -19.52 -25.40
C PRO A 48 -12.01 -18.94 -26.78
N LYS A 49 -11.85 -19.75 -27.83
CA LYS A 49 -12.35 -19.41 -29.18
C LYS A 49 -13.81 -19.82 -29.29
N LEU A 50 -14.73 -19.08 -28.68
CA LEU A 50 -16.16 -19.35 -28.81
C LEU A 50 -16.82 -18.29 -29.71
N GLY A 51 -17.66 -18.73 -30.63
CA GLY A 51 -18.64 -17.87 -31.29
C GLY A 51 -19.90 -17.79 -30.44
N GLY A 52 -20.43 -16.58 -30.21
CA GLY A 52 -21.61 -16.35 -29.38
C GLY A 52 -21.31 -15.52 -28.14
N LYS A 53 -21.96 -15.85 -27.00
CA LYS A 53 -21.84 -15.09 -25.75
C LYS A 53 -20.40 -15.06 -25.22
N ALA A 54 -19.98 -13.95 -24.63
CA ALA A 54 -18.62 -13.83 -24.10
C ALA A 54 -18.34 -14.92 -23.05
N PRO A 55 -17.17 -15.58 -23.13
CA PRO A 55 -16.81 -16.61 -22.18
C PRO A 55 -16.58 -16.04 -20.77
N ILE A 56 -17.11 -16.75 -19.78
CA ILE A 56 -16.81 -16.54 -18.36
C ILE A 56 -15.87 -17.67 -17.92
N VAL A 57 -14.67 -17.32 -17.43
CA VAL A 57 -13.72 -18.30 -16.88
C VAL A 57 -13.68 -18.16 -15.36
N ASN A 58 -13.98 -19.25 -14.65
CA ASN A 58 -13.78 -19.34 -13.20
C ASN A 58 -12.38 -19.92 -12.92
N VAL A 59 -11.50 -19.17 -12.26
CA VAL A 59 -10.12 -19.63 -12.02
C VAL A 59 -9.99 -20.73 -10.97
N ASN A 60 -11.03 -20.95 -10.13
CA ASN A 60 -11.07 -22.02 -9.13
C ASN A 60 -11.69 -23.31 -9.66
N LYS A 61 -12.53 -23.22 -10.70
CA LYS A 61 -13.12 -24.36 -11.42
C LYS A 61 -12.99 -24.12 -12.94
N PRO A 62 -11.77 -24.15 -13.46
CA PRO A 62 -11.51 -23.68 -14.82
C PRO A 62 -11.99 -24.67 -15.87
N SER A 63 -12.71 -24.16 -16.88
CA SER A 63 -13.12 -24.90 -18.08
C SER A 63 -12.10 -24.81 -19.22
N VAL A 64 -11.01 -24.08 -19.00
CA VAL A 64 -9.88 -23.88 -19.91
C VAL A 64 -8.58 -23.96 -19.14
N LEU A 65 -7.44 -23.95 -19.85
CA LEU A 65 -6.13 -23.90 -19.19
C LEU A 65 -6.01 -22.61 -18.36
N VAL A 66 -5.75 -22.77 -17.07
CA VAL A 66 -5.51 -21.69 -16.12
C VAL A 66 -4.28 -22.05 -15.27
N ARG A 67 -3.40 -21.07 -15.05
CA ARG A 67 -2.26 -21.22 -14.13
C ARG A 67 -2.15 -20.01 -13.21
N LYS A 68 -2.16 -20.26 -11.89
CA LYS A 68 -1.83 -19.26 -10.86
C LYS A 68 -0.33 -18.94 -10.96
N LEU A 69 0.02 -17.68 -11.14
CA LEU A 69 1.40 -17.22 -11.34
C LEU A 69 2.06 -16.72 -10.06
N THR A 70 1.26 -16.27 -9.09
CA THR A 70 1.75 -15.62 -7.88
C THR A 70 1.33 -16.37 -6.62
N THR A 71 2.09 -16.13 -5.54
CA THR A 71 1.72 -16.53 -4.17
C THR A 71 1.36 -15.34 -3.31
N VAL A 72 1.91 -14.15 -3.62
CA VAL A 72 1.70 -12.90 -2.85
C VAL A 72 0.85 -11.86 -3.59
N GLY A 73 0.37 -12.20 -4.78
CA GLY A 73 -0.40 -11.33 -5.67
C GLY A 73 0.42 -10.40 -6.57
N ALA A 74 -0.27 -9.47 -7.21
CA ALA A 74 0.30 -8.44 -8.08
C ALA A 74 -0.42 -7.10 -7.90
N ASP A 75 0.32 -6.00 -7.82
CA ASP A 75 -0.23 -4.64 -7.88
C ASP A 75 -0.43 -4.19 -9.32
N TYR A 76 0.60 -4.43 -10.13
CA TYR A 76 0.67 -4.12 -11.56
C TYR A 76 1.09 -5.38 -12.30
N PHE A 77 0.61 -5.57 -13.53
CA PHE A 77 1.01 -6.68 -14.37
C PHE A 77 0.79 -6.34 -15.84
N ASP A 78 1.63 -6.89 -16.71
CA ASP A 78 1.50 -6.73 -18.15
C ASP A 78 2.30 -7.79 -18.92
N TRP A 79 2.11 -7.80 -20.24
CA TRP A 79 2.93 -8.52 -21.20
C TRP A 79 4.11 -7.65 -21.66
N ALA A 80 5.30 -8.26 -21.75
CA ALA A 80 6.49 -7.67 -22.33
C ALA A 80 7.00 -8.54 -23.49
N ASP A 81 8.01 -8.03 -24.21
CA ASP A 81 8.74 -8.77 -25.25
C ASP A 81 7.80 -9.37 -26.32
N ASN A 82 6.79 -8.59 -26.73
CA ASN A 82 5.73 -8.99 -27.68
C ASN A 82 4.93 -10.23 -27.22
N GLY A 83 4.68 -10.35 -25.91
CA GLY A 83 3.92 -11.44 -25.31
C GLY A 83 4.75 -12.66 -24.93
N GLN A 84 6.07 -12.60 -25.07
CA GLN A 84 6.97 -13.70 -24.69
C GLN A 84 7.35 -13.68 -23.21
N THR A 85 7.10 -12.57 -22.52
CA THR A 85 7.38 -12.42 -21.09
C THR A 85 6.16 -11.87 -20.37
N ILE A 86 5.85 -12.46 -19.23
CA ILE A 86 4.87 -11.93 -18.28
C ILE A 86 5.62 -11.13 -17.23
N THR A 87 5.10 -9.95 -16.91
CA THR A 87 5.68 -9.06 -15.90
C THR A 87 4.66 -8.72 -14.84
N TRP A 88 5.10 -8.56 -13.60
CA TRP A 88 4.29 -7.99 -12.54
C TRP A 88 5.15 -7.29 -11.50
N ALA A 89 4.52 -6.40 -10.74
CA ALA A 89 5.14 -5.73 -9.61
C ALA A 89 4.30 -5.90 -8.36
N VAL A 90 5.00 -5.98 -7.23
CA VAL A 90 4.45 -5.95 -5.87
C VAL A 90 5.26 -4.94 -5.10
N GLY A 91 4.66 -3.82 -4.69
CA GLY A 91 5.36 -2.71 -4.06
C GLY A 91 6.64 -2.33 -4.81
N SER A 92 7.78 -2.41 -4.13
CA SER A 92 9.10 -2.10 -4.67
C SER A 92 9.81 -3.29 -5.36
N THR A 93 9.10 -4.35 -5.73
CA THR A 93 9.68 -5.54 -6.34
C THR A 93 9.03 -5.83 -7.69
N PHE A 94 9.87 -5.98 -8.72
CA PHE A 94 9.49 -6.26 -10.08
C PHE A 94 9.88 -7.70 -10.47
N TYR A 95 9.01 -8.35 -11.22
CA TYR A 95 9.16 -9.74 -11.62
C TYR A 95 9.04 -9.89 -13.14
N ARG A 96 9.85 -10.78 -13.71
CA ARG A 96 9.74 -11.23 -15.10
C ARG A 96 9.68 -12.76 -15.15
N LEU A 97 8.76 -13.29 -15.93
CA LEU A 97 8.59 -14.73 -16.16
C LEU A 97 8.46 -15.02 -17.65
N PRO A 98 9.42 -15.71 -18.27
CA PRO A 98 9.29 -16.16 -19.66
C PRO A 98 8.04 -17.02 -19.85
N PHE A 99 7.25 -16.74 -20.87
CA PHE A 99 6.01 -17.49 -21.12
C PHE A 99 6.26 -18.97 -21.39
N ASN A 100 7.36 -19.29 -22.09
CA ASN A 100 7.74 -20.66 -22.43
C ASN A 100 8.21 -21.49 -21.23
N SER A 101 8.48 -20.88 -20.06
CA SER A 101 8.81 -21.63 -18.84
C SER A 101 7.55 -22.12 -18.11
N ILE A 102 6.35 -21.83 -18.63
CA ILE A 102 5.08 -22.15 -17.99
C ILE A 102 4.52 -23.46 -18.55
N SER A 103 4.72 -24.57 -17.84
CA SER A 103 3.98 -25.84 -18.05
C SER A 103 2.55 -25.81 -17.49
N PHE A 104 1.62 -26.54 -18.11
CA PHE A 104 0.29 -26.80 -17.56
C PHE A 104 0.13 -28.26 -17.11
N ASP A 105 1.15 -29.07 -17.30
CA ASP A 105 1.14 -30.48 -16.94
C ASP A 105 1.32 -30.61 -15.42
N SER A 106 0.43 -31.38 -14.81
CA SER A 106 0.42 -31.62 -13.37
C SER A 106 0.77 -33.07 -13.05
N THR A 107 1.42 -33.29 -11.91
CA THR A 107 1.55 -34.61 -11.28
C THR A 107 0.56 -34.76 -10.14
N VAL A 108 0.41 -35.96 -9.60
CA VAL A 108 -0.40 -36.23 -8.41
C VAL A 108 0.53 -36.70 -7.29
N ASN A 109 0.42 -36.08 -6.12
CA ASN A 109 1.22 -36.49 -4.96
C ASN A 109 0.60 -37.70 -4.23
N ALA A 110 1.29 -38.19 -3.19
CA ALA A 110 0.83 -39.33 -2.39
C ALA A 110 -0.51 -39.10 -1.67
N LEU A 111 -0.97 -37.84 -1.57
CA LEU A 111 -2.25 -37.45 -0.97
C LEU A 111 -3.36 -37.27 -2.03
N GLY A 112 -3.09 -37.56 -3.30
CA GLY A 112 -4.05 -37.39 -4.39
C GLY A 112 -4.19 -35.94 -4.88
N GLU A 113 -3.32 -35.03 -4.44
CA GLU A 113 -3.38 -33.62 -4.81
C GLU A 113 -2.63 -33.35 -6.11
N MET A 114 -3.24 -32.53 -6.96
CA MET A 114 -2.63 -32.09 -8.21
C MET A 114 -1.53 -31.07 -7.95
N ILE A 115 -0.30 -31.39 -8.33
CA ILE A 115 0.89 -30.53 -8.20
C ILE A 115 1.30 -30.02 -9.57
N LEU A 116 1.35 -28.70 -9.72
CA LEU A 116 1.98 -28.03 -10.85
C LEU A 116 3.46 -27.76 -10.54
N PRO A 117 4.34 -27.74 -11.55
CA PRO A 117 5.73 -27.34 -11.37
C PRO A 117 5.85 -25.97 -10.71
N GLU A 118 6.92 -25.75 -9.93
CA GLU A 118 7.20 -24.44 -9.36
C GLU A 118 7.54 -23.43 -10.46
N LEU A 119 7.16 -22.16 -10.24
CA LEU A 119 7.52 -21.05 -11.11
C LEU A 119 8.71 -20.30 -10.52
N ASN A 120 9.70 -20.04 -11.35
CA ASN A 120 10.93 -19.34 -10.95
C ASN A 120 11.05 -17.99 -11.70
N PRO A 121 10.25 -16.98 -11.33
CA PRO A 121 10.38 -15.66 -11.94
C PRO A 121 11.69 -14.99 -11.53
N ILE A 122 12.23 -14.19 -12.43
CA ILE A 122 13.37 -13.31 -12.13
C ILE A 122 12.85 -12.16 -11.27
N GLU A 123 13.28 -12.11 -10.02
CA GLU A 123 12.97 -11.05 -9.07
C GLU A 123 14.00 -9.92 -9.16
N THR A 124 13.53 -8.66 -9.21
CA THR A 124 14.37 -7.46 -9.14
C THR A 124 13.80 -6.50 -8.10
N LYS A 125 14.58 -6.16 -7.08
CA LYS A 125 14.20 -5.14 -6.09
C LYS A 125 14.56 -3.75 -6.61
N ILE A 126 13.57 -2.88 -6.67
CA ILE A 126 13.72 -1.49 -7.11
C ILE A 126 13.84 -0.60 -5.88
N SER A 127 14.91 0.18 -5.81
CA SER A 127 15.13 1.16 -4.76
C SER A 127 15.23 2.55 -5.38
N VAL A 128 14.38 3.46 -4.92
CA VAL A 128 14.45 4.88 -5.27
C VAL A 128 14.91 5.63 -4.03
N THR A 129 15.96 6.45 -4.19
CA THR A 129 16.53 7.24 -3.09
C THR A 129 16.30 8.71 -3.38
N VAL A 130 15.69 9.41 -2.43
CA VAL A 130 15.48 10.85 -2.48
C VAL A 130 16.02 11.46 -1.18
N LYS A 131 16.57 12.67 -1.27
CA LYS A 131 17.02 13.40 -0.08
C LYS A 131 15.79 13.78 0.76
N ARG A 132 15.76 13.32 2.01
CA ARG A 132 14.72 13.71 2.98
C ARG A 132 14.78 15.22 3.23
N SER A 133 13.62 15.85 3.39
CA SER A 133 13.56 17.24 3.85
C SER A 133 13.92 17.29 5.33
N ASN A 134 15.04 17.95 5.64
CA ASN A 134 15.52 18.18 6.99
C ASN A 134 15.78 19.69 7.15
N PRO A 135 14.85 20.46 7.75
CA PRO A 135 15.07 21.88 7.97
C PRO A 135 16.21 22.10 8.97
N ASN A 136 17.07 23.06 8.66
CA ASN A 136 18.15 23.52 9.53
C ASN A 136 17.76 24.86 10.16
N GLY A 137 18.22 25.10 11.39
CA GLY A 137 17.98 26.34 12.12
C GLY A 137 17.42 26.11 13.52
N VAL A 138 17.17 27.21 14.22
CA VAL A 138 16.60 27.22 15.57
C VAL A 138 15.37 28.12 15.58
N ILE A 139 14.26 27.61 16.10
CA ILE A 139 13.02 28.36 16.35
C ILE A 139 12.65 28.17 17.82
N ALA A 140 12.20 29.24 18.47
CA ALA A 140 11.75 29.18 19.85
C ALA A 140 10.35 29.77 19.98
N PHE A 141 9.47 29.07 20.69
CA PHE A 141 8.13 29.54 21.04
C PHE A 141 8.14 29.98 22.50
N THR A 142 7.73 31.22 22.76
CA THR A 142 7.80 31.85 24.10
C THR A 142 6.46 32.39 24.57
N GLY A 143 6.21 32.38 25.89
CA GLY A 143 5.09 33.08 26.53
C GLY A 143 3.75 32.32 26.54
N GLY A 144 3.68 31.15 25.89
CA GLY A 144 2.47 30.33 25.83
C GLY A 144 2.32 29.40 27.04
N LYS A 145 1.10 28.91 27.27
CA LYS A 145 0.86 27.79 28.19
C LYS A 145 1.15 26.48 27.47
N ILE A 146 2.04 25.65 28.01
CA ILE A 146 2.42 24.37 27.40
C ILE A 146 1.80 23.24 28.19
N ILE A 147 1.03 22.38 27.51
CA ILE A 147 0.57 21.09 28.05
C ILE A 147 1.53 20.03 27.52
N THR A 148 2.34 19.42 28.38
CA THR A 148 3.45 18.55 27.94
C THR A 148 3.03 17.10 27.68
N MET A 149 1.84 16.71 28.17
CA MET A 149 1.36 15.31 28.28
C MET A 149 2.21 14.43 29.22
N ASN A 150 3.12 15.03 30.02
CA ASN A 150 3.82 14.35 31.10
C ASN A 150 2.96 14.40 32.38
N GLY A 151 2.00 13.48 32.49
CA GLY A 151 1.01 13.51 33.57
C GLY A 151 0.20 14.81 33.56
N SER A 152 0.16 15.51 34.69
CA SER A 152 -0.58 16.77 34.85
C SER A 152 0.30 18.03 34.69
N GLU A 153 1.53 17.89 34.18
CA GLU A 153 2.45 19.01 34.03
C GLU A 153 1.92 20.04 33.00
N ILE A 154 1.82 21.28 33.47
CA ILE A 154 1.49 22.46 32.67
C ILE A 154 2.55 23.51 32.98
N ILE A 155 3.13 24.09 31.92
CA ILE A 155 4.13 25.16 32.04
C ILE A 155 3.48 26.46 31.59
N ASP A 156 3.26 27.38 32.52
CA ASP A 156 2.84 28.74 32.22
C ASP A 156 4.02 29.59 31.74
N GLU A 157 3.76 30.50 30.79
CA GLU A 157 4.76 31.37 30.16
C GLU A 157 6.01 30.60 29.71
N GLY A 158 5.77 29.45 29.08
CA GLY A 158 6.81 28.48 28.75
C GLY A 158 7.67 28.87 27.54
N LEU A 159 8.76 28.12 27.41
CA LEU A 159 9.73 28.15 26.33
C LEU A 159 9.84 26.76 25.70
N ILE A 160 9.63 26.67 24.39
CA ILE A 160 9.96 25.50 23.57
C ILE A 160 11.03 25.92 22.57
N ILE A 161 12.14 25.18 22.50
CA ILE A 161 13.16 25.36 21.47
C ILE A 161 13.15 24.15 20.54
N VAL A 162 13.08 24.41 19.24
CA VAL A 162 13.23 23.41 18.19
C VAL A 162 14.50 23.74 17.39
N LYS A 163 15.42 22.78 17.34
CA LYS A 163 16.69 22.85 16.62
C LYS A 163 16.76 21.74 15.59
N ASN A 164 16.97 22.09 14.33
CA ASN A 164 17.12 21.14 13.22
C ASN A 164 16.03 20.05 13.21
N ASN A 165 14.75 20.49 13.23
CA ASN A 165 13.57 19.62 13.23
C ASN A 165 13.35 18.75 14.49
N ARG A 166 14.02 19.06 15.61
CA ARG A 166 13.87 18.34 16.88
C ARG A 166 13.66 19.32 18.03
N ILE A 167 12.74 18.99 18.93
CA ILE A 167 12.58 19.72 20.18
C ILE A 167 13.85 19.49 21.02
N SER A 168 14.58 20.56 21.31
CA SER A 168 15.80 20.52 22.13
C SER A 168 15.56 20.95 23.58
N TYR A 169 14.47 21.70 23.83
CA TYR A 169 14.12 22.17 25.17
C TYR A 169 12.61 22.41 25.30
N VAL A 170 12.06 22.06 26.46
CA VAL A 170 10.71 22.42 26.92
C VAL A 170 10.83 22.76 28.40
N GLY A 171 10.39 23.96 28.79
CA GLY A 171 10.56 24.42 30.17
C GLY A 171 10.09 25.84 30.38
N LYS A 172 10.43 26.43 31.52
CA LYS A 172 10.26 27.86 31.75
C LYS A 172 11.26 28.66 30.91
N LEU A 173 11.02 29.96 30.74
CA LEU A 173 12.01 30.86 30.18
C LEU A 173 13.33 30.73 30.95
N SER A 174 14.44 30.61 30.22
CA SER A 174 15.79 30.45 30.77
C SER A 174 16.81 31.03 29.80
N ASP A 175 18.03 31.30 30.29
CA ASP A 175 19.18 31.73 29.49
C ASP A 175 19.76 30.56 28.67
N ASN A 176 18.91 29.88 27.90
CA ASN A 176 19.31 28.77 27.07
C ASN A 176 20.18 29.26 25.92
N LYS A 177 21.37 28.67 25.76
CA LYS A 177 22.34 29.04 24.72
C LYS A 177 21.79 29.04 23.29
N ASP A 178 20.81 28.18 23.00
CA ASP A 178 20.23 28.09 21.66
C ASP A 178 19.29 29.28 21.37
N LEU A 179 18.74 29.93 22.41
CA LEU A 179 17.77 31.02 22.30
C LEU A 179 18.35 32.25 21.57
N GLY A 180 19.63 32.57 21.79
CA GLY A 180 20.29 33.72 21.15
C GLY A 180 20.39 33.62 19.62
N SER A 181 20.26 32.42 19.05
CA SER A 181 20.27 32.15 17.61
C SER A 181 18.88 31.82 17.05
N ALA A 182 17.86 31.78 17.91
CA ALA A 182 16.53 31.30 17.55
C ALA A 182 15.70 32.38 16.85
N HIS A 183 14.94 31.97 15.85
CA HIS A 183 13.78 32.75 15.42
C HIS A 183 12.71 32.66 16.52
N ILE A 184 12.40 33.79 17.15
CA ILE A 184 11.44 33.86 18.25
C ILE A 184 10.02 34.00 17.69
N VAL A 185 9.13 33.12 18.14
CA VAL A 185 7.69 33.19 17.88
C VAL A 185 6.97 33.40 19.21
N ASP A 186 6.42 34.60 19.38
CA ASP A 186 5.59 34.91 20.54
C ASP A 186 4.24 34.19 20.42
N VAL A 187 3.97 33.30 21.38
CA VAL A 187 2.74 32.53 21.50
C VAL A 187 1.99 32.90 22.79
N SER A 188 2.24 34.09 23.32
CA SER A 188 1.49 34.65 24.45
C SER A 188 -0.01 34.56 24.23
N ARG A 189 -0.74 34.21 25.30
CA ARG A 189 -2.20 33.97 25.29
C ARG A 189 -2.64 32.80 24.40
N LYS A 190 -1.72 31.94 23.97
CA LYS A 190 -2.03 30.67 23.28
C LYS A 190 -1.68 29.48 24.17
N ILE A 191 -2.26 28.35 23.81
CA ILE A 191 -1.95 27.05 24.42
C ILE A 191 -1.24 26.22 23.36
N ILE A 192 -0.09 25.64 23.72
CA ILE A 192 0.62 24.67 22.90
C ILE A 192 0.36 23.27 23.46
N VAL A 193 -0.03 22.36 22.57
CA VAL A 193 -0.19 20.93 22.82
C VAL A 193 0.66 20.14 21.81
N PRO A 194 1.04 18.88 22.09
CA PRO A 194 1.62 18.01 21.09
C PRO A 194 0.69 17.85 19.89
N GLY A 195 1.25 17.72 18.70
CA GLY A 195 0.47 17.47 17.49
C GLY A 195 -0.36 16.18 17.62
N PHE A 196 -1.59 16.22 17.14
CA PHE A 196 -2.52 15.10 17.26
C PHE A 196 -2.10 13.90 16.39
N VAL A 197 -2.54 12.72 16.84
CA VAL A 197 -2.30 11.44 16.17
C VAL A 197 -3.65 10.81 15.87
N ASP A 198 -3.95 10.64 14.58
CA ASP A 198 -5.11 9.86 14.14
C ASP A 198 -4.72 8.38 13.98
N THR A 199 -5.22 7.53 14.85
CA THR A 199 -4.88 6.10 14.86
C THR A 199 -5.72 5.27 13.89
N HIS A 200 -6.75 5.86 13.27
CA HIS A 200 -7.70 5.16 12.41
C HIS A 200 -8.21 6.07 11.28
N ALA A 201 -7.29 6.50 10.43
CA ALA A 201 -7.61 7.39 9.32
C ALA A 201 -8.11 6.61 8.09
N HIS A 202 -8.90 7.30 7.26
CA HIS A 202 -9.21 6.93 5.89
C HIS A 202 -9.07 8.15 4.98
N TRP A 203 -7.92 8.31 4.32
CA TRP A 203 -7.67 9.46 3.43
C TRP A 203 -8.13 9.17 2.00
N ILE A 204 -9.41 8.85 1.83
CA ILE A 204 -9.98 8.25 0.62
C ILE A 204 -10.10 9.18 -0.60
N GLU A 205 -9.97 10.50 -0.42
CA GLU A 205 -10.00 11.49 -1.51
C GLU A 205 -8.70 11.46 -2.33
N ARG A 206 -8.53 10.39 -3.11
CA ARG A 206 -7.37 10.12 -3.96
C ARG A 206 -7.85 9.57 -5.29
N ARG A 207 -7.20 9.98 -6.38
CA ARG A 207 -7.38 9.35 -7.70
C ARG A 207 -6.46 8.13 -7.74
N VAL A 208 -7.04 6.93 -7.73
CA VAL A 208 -6.26 5.68 -7.73
C VAL A 208 -5.31 5.64 -8.93
N GLY A 209 -4.02 5.41 -8.67
CA GLY A 209 -2.96 5.36 -9.68
C GLY A 209 -2.54 6.72 -10.25
N LEU A 210 -3.14 7.83 -9.80
CA LEU A 210 -2.76 9.19 -10.18
C LEU A 210 -2.51 10.03 -8.93
N LEU A 211 -1.23 10.22 -8.61
CA LEU A 211 -0.81 10.95 -7.42
C LEU A 211 -1.12 12.45 -7.52
N ASP A 212 -1.71 13.00 -6.47
CA ASP A 212 -2.03 14.42 -6.33
C ASP A 212 -1.04 15.10 -5.39
N ARG A 213 -0.27 16.05 -5.92
CA ARG A 213 0.73 16.78 -5.13
C ARG A 213 0.13 17.80 -4.16
N GLN A 214 -1.19 18.02 -4.21
CA GLN A 214 -1.94 18.88 -3.31
C GLN A 214 -3.13 18.12 -2.70
N ASN A 215 -2.87 16.93 -2.16
CA ASN A 215 -3.91 16.11 -1.54
C ASN A 215 -4.63 16.88 -0.42
N TRP A 216 -5.91 17.20 -0.65
CA TRP A 216 -6.74 17.99 0.25
C TRP A 216 -6.89 17.35 1.63
N SER A 217 -7.07 16.03 1.71
CA SER A 217 -7.23 15.32 3.00
C SER A 217 -6.02 15.52 3.89
N PHE A 218 -4.80 15.49 3.36
CA PHE A 218 -3.58 15.72 4.16
C PHE A 218 -3.47 17.17 4.65
N ILE A 219 -3.75 18.13 3.77
CA ILE A 219 -3.68 19.55 4.13
C ILE A 219 -4.70 19.84 5.23
N ALA A 220 -5.94 19.38 5.09
CA ALA A 220 -6.98 19.54 6.10
C ALA A 220 -6.55 18.94 7.44
N ASN A 221 -6.00 17.71 7.46
CA ASN A 221 -5.51 17.08 8.69
C ASN A 221 -4.46 17.93 9.41
N VAL A 222 -3.46 18.45 8.68
CA VAL A 222 -2.42 19.31 9.28
C VAL A 222 -3.01 20.63 9.77
N SER A 223 -3.96 21.23 9.05
CA SER A 223 -4.64 22.47 9.47
C SER A 223 -5.42 22.29 10.78
N TRP A 224 -5.93 21.09 11.06
CA TRP A 224 -6.60 20.74 12.31
C TRP A 224 -5.64 20.19 13.39
N GLY A 225 -4.32 20.26 13.17
CA GLY A 225 -3.31 19.86 14.14
C GLY A 225 -2.96 18.37 14.15
N VAL A 226 -3.49 17.57 13.22
CA VAL A 226 -3.09 16.16 13.04
C VAL A 226 -1.75 16.12 12.31
N THR A 227 -0.71 15.73 13.05
CA THR A 227 0.68 15.67 12.52
C THR A 227 1.14 14.26 12.22
N THR A 228 0.35 13.26 12.62
CA THR A 228 0.63 11.83 12.42
C THR A 228 -0.69 11.11 12.18
N GLY A 229 -0.71 10.17 11.25
CA GLY A 229 -1.86 9.29 11.10
C GLY A 229 -1.49 7.91 10.60
N LEU A 230 -2.36 6.94 10.87
CA LEU A 230 -2.32 5.61 10.27
C LEU A 230 -3.56 5.41 9.41
N ASP A 231 -3.38 5.38 8.08
CA ASP A 231 -4.43 4.94 7.16
C ASP A 231 -4.56 3.41 7.22
N VAL A 232 -5.69 2.94 7.74
CA VAL A 232 -5.86 1.54 8.11
C VAL A 232 -6.37 0.67 6.96
N GLN A 233 -6.86 1.25 5.87
CA GLN A 233 -7.27 0.51 4.68
C GLN A 233 -7.41 1.50 3.52
N THR A 234 -6.59 1.33 2.49
CA THR A 234 -6.56 2.23 1.33
C THR A 234 -7.08 1.60 0.04
N GLY A 235 -7.30 0.28 0.04
CA GLY A 235 -7.57 -0.54 -1.15
C GLY A 235 -6.42 -0.62 -2.18
N THR A 236 -5.36 0.16 -2.01
CA THR A 236 -4.29 0.36 -3.01
C THR A 236 -2.93 0.51 -2.31
N ASN A 237 -1.86 0.71 -3.08
CA ASN A 237 -0.52 0.95 -2.53
C ASN A 237 -0.05 2.42 -2.65
N ASP A 238 -0.90 3.31 -3.17
CA ASP A 238 -0.59 4.72 -3.43
C ASP A 238 -0.14 5.46 -2.17
N GLN A 239 -0.70 5.08 -1.01
CA GLN A 239 -0.40 5.75 0.25
C GLN A 239 1.07 5.62 0.67
N PHE A 240 1.77 4.57 0.26
CA PHE A 240 3.21 4.46 0.50
C PHE A 240 4.00 5.50 -0.29
N VAL A 241 3.54 5.84 -1.51
CA VAL A 241 4.17 6.89 -2.30
C VAL A 241 3.87 8.27 -1.72
N TYR A 242 2.64 8.50 -1.24
CA TYR A 242 2.33 9.74 -0.51
C TYR A 242 3.17 9.90 0.76
N GLN A 243 3.40 8.82 1.49
CA GLN A 243 4.32 8.81 2.63
C GLN A 243 5.73 9.26 2.21
N ASP A 244 6.27 8.68 1.13
CA ASP A 244 7.58 9.05 0.58
C ASP A 244 7.63 10.53 0.14
N LEU A 245 6.58 11.04 -0.50
CA LEU A 245 6.48 12.45 -0.92
C LEU A 245 6.45 13.41 0.26
N ILE A 246 5.75 13.06 1.34
CA ILE A 246 5.71 13.85 2.58
C ILE A 246 7.07 13.81 3.27
N ASP A 247 7.68 12.64 3.42
CA ASP A 247 8.99 12.48 4.05
C ASP A 247 10.09 13.22 3.26
N ALA A 248 10.01 13.23 1.93
CA ALA A 248 10.88 14.02 1.07
C ALA A 248 10.58 15.54 1.10
N GLY A 249 9.49 15.97 1.74
CA GLY A 249 9.04 17.37 1.77
C GLY A 249 8.54 17.90 0.43
N VAL A 250 8.13 17.01 -0.47
CA VAL A 250 7.58 17.35 -1.80
C VAL A 250 6.14 17.83 -1.70
N ILE A 251 5.40 17.34 -0.70
CA ILE A 251 4.01 17.72 -0.41
C ILE A 251 3.83 17.96 1.10
N ILE A 252 2.79 18.71 1.46
CA ILE A 252 2.40 18.95 2.85
C ILE A 252 1.47 17.83 3.30
N GLY A 253 1.74 17.23 4.47
CA GLY A 253 0.86 16.26 5.10
C GLY A 253 1.37 15.78 6.45
N PRO A 254 0.55 14.99 7.17
CA PRO A 254 0.98 14.36 8.42
C PRO A 254 2.04 13.29 8.13
N ARG A 255 2.75 12.82 9.16
CA ARG A 255 3.49 11.55 9.08
C ARG A 255 2.49 10.43 8.81
N ALA A 256 2.42 10.01 7.54
CA ALA A 256 1.30 9.28 6.99
C ALA A 256 1.59 7.78 6.87
N PHE A 257 1.53 7.06 7.99
CA PHE A 257 1.68 5.61 7.99
C PHE A 257 0.49 4.94 7.30
N SER A 258 0.69 3.73 6.76
CA SER A 258 -0.40 2.96 6.18
C SER A 258 -0.22 1.45 6.34
N THR A 259 -1.35 0.75 6.36
CA THR A 259 -1.42 -0.70 6.16
C THR A 259 -1.35 -1.06 4.68
N GLY A 260 -1.68 -0.15 3.76
CA GLY A 260 -1.86 -0.43 2.34
C GLY A 260 -3.27 -1.01 2.04
N PRO A 261 -3.40 -1.95 1.09
CA PRO A 261 -4.65 -2.65 0.86
C PRO A 261 -5.03 -3.48 2.09
N GLY A 262 -6.31 -3.56 2.44
CA GLY A 262 -6.78 -4.45 3.51
C GLY A 262 -6.71 -5.93 3.12
N ILE A 263 -6.70 -6.80 4.13
CA ILE A 263 -6.81 -8.25 3.97
C ILE A 263 -8.27 -8.64 4.23
N PHE A 264 -8.89 -9.36 3.30
CA PHE A 264 -10.30 -9.73 3.34
C PHE A 264 -10.48 -11.24 3.16
N ASN A 265 -11.63 -11.78 3.53
CA ASN A 265 -12.04 -13.16 3.18
C ASN A 265 -11.91 -13.48 1.68
N SER A 266 -12.07 -12.49 0.80
CA SER A 266 -11.92 -12.65 -0.66
C SER A 266 -10.49 -13.01 -1.09
N ASN A 267 -9.49 -12.89 -0.20
CA ASN A 267 -8.17 -13.49 -0.39
C ASN A 267 -8.21 -15.03 -0.43
N ASN A 268 -9.25 -15.64 0.13
CA ASN A 268 -9.58 -17.06 0.04
C ASN A 268 -8.41 -18.01 0.38
N PHE A 269 -7.77 -17.79 1.54
CA PHE A 269 -6.64 -18.62 1.97
C PHE A 269 -7.07 -20.07 2.19
N LYS A 270 -6.35 -21.01 1.55
CA LYS A 270 -6.57 -22.46 1.71
C LYS A 270 -5.57 -23.11 2.67
N SER A 271 -4.55 -22.38 3.10
CA SER A 271 -3.57 -22.89 4.05
C SER A 271 -2.87 -21.77 4.83
N LYS A 272 -2.26 -22.13 5.97
CA LYS A 272 -1.35 -21.26 6.73
C LYS A 272 -0.23 -20.68 5.87
N ASN A 273 0.29 -21.47 4.92
CA ASN A 273 1.37 -21.04 4.04
C ASN A 273 0.93 -19.92 3.09
N GLU A 274 -0.30 -19.95 2.60
CA GLU A 274 -0.85 -18.87 1.77
C GLU A 274 -1.06 -17.58 2.57
N ALA A 275 -1.57 -17.68 3.80
CA ALA A 275 -1.69 -16.53 4.69
C ALA A 275 -0.30 -15.92 4.99
N MET A 276 0.69 -16.77 5.34
CA MET A 276 2.07 -16.34 5.56
C MET A 276 2.72 -15.73 4.31
N ALA A 277 2.41 -16.24 3.12
CA ALA A 277 2.89 -15.67 1.86
C ALA A 277 2.35 -14.24 1.69
N LEU A 278 1.05 -14.02 1.93
CA LEU A 278 0.52 -12.66 1.88
C LEU A 278 1.17 -11.75 2.93
N MET A 279 1.46 -12.21 4.15
CA MET A 279 2.17 -11.38 5.13
C MET A 279 3.55 -10.92 4.63
N LYS A 280 4.24 -11.75 3.83
CA LYS A 280 5.49 -11.36 3.18
C LYS A 280 5.28 -10.23 2.17
N ARG A 281 4.12 -10.12 1.51
CA ARG A 281 3.74 -8.96 0.67
C ARG A 281 3.96 -7.65 1.42
N TYR A 282 3.32 -7.51 2.57
CA TYR A 282 3.36 -6.29 3.37
C TYR A 282 4.77 -6.02 3.91
N ARG A 283 5.41 -7.03 4.50
CA ARG A 283 6.71 -6.85 5.14
C ARG A 283 7.85 -6.62 4.14
N ASN A 284 7.92 -7.43 3.08
CA ASN A 284 9.08 -7.46 2.19
C ASN A 284 8.93 -6.50 1.00
N HIS A 285 7.71 -6.30 0.50
CA HIS A 285 7.47 -5.58 -0.76
C HIS A 285 6.88 -4.19 -0.53
N TYR A 286 5.92 -4.05 0.39
CA TYR A 286 5.46 -2.72 0.84
C TYR A 286 6.34 -2.12 1.92
N ARG A 287 7.13 -2.94 2.61
CA ARG A 287 7.98 -2.52 3.74
C ARG A 287 7.19 -1.87 4.88
N THR A 288 5.92 -2.26 5.03
CA THR A 288 5.08 -1.87 6.17
C THR A 288 5.02 -2.98 7.21
N LYS A 289 4.90 -2.58 8.48
CA LYS A 289 4.65 -3.48 9.61
C LYS A 289 3.19 -3.42 10.09
N ASN A 290 2.39 -2.55 9.49
CA ASN A 290 0.99 -2.38 9.84
C ASN A 290 0.14 -3.26 8.91
N LEU A 291 -0.83 -3.93 9.51
CA LEU A 291 -1.77 -4.80 8.81
C LEU A 291 -3.18 -4.48 9.29
N LYS A 292 -4.15 -4.63 8.40
CA LYS A 292 -5.57 -4.59 8.76
C LYS A 292 -6.27 -5.73 8.05
N SER A 293 -6.95 -6.54 8.84
CA SER A 293 -7.79 -7.65 8.37
C SER A 293 -9.26 -7.38 8.62
N TYR A 294 -10.10 -7.93 7.75
CA TYR A 294 -11.55 -7.92 7.84
C TYR A 294 -12.06 -9.34 7.59
N SER A 295 -12.65 -9.94 8.61
CA SER A 295 -13.31 -11.25 8.54
C SER A 295 -12.48 -12.29 7.76
N VAL A 296 -11.26 -12.58 8.22
CA VAL A 296 -10.24 -13.39 7.53
C VAL A 296 -10.07 -14.76 8.18
#